data_AF-A0A9P9WQ63-F1
#
_entry.id   AF-A0A9P9WQ63-F1
#
_cell.length_a   1.000
_cell.length_b   1.000
_cell.length_c   1.000
_cell.angle_alpha   90.00
_cell.angle_beta   90.00
_cell.angle_gamma   90.00
#
_symmetry.space_group_name_H-M   'P 1'
#
loop_
_entity.id
_entity.type
_entity.pdbx_description
1 polymer ?
#
loop_
_entity_poly.entity_id
_entity_poly.type
_entity_poly.pdbx_seq_one_letter_code
_entity_poly.pdbx_strand_id
1 'polypeptide(L)'
;MFCFARPRLMLLTSNPLARQYEPLHDIDVEAAWTLLNNFDNEYVAFFNCGQDAGRSRMCKHMQLMPLPKDTFAAFLDRDDGKEPNVPFYWFYRRLQPQVTTISIVIPAYEELCGTATLAPALAH
;
A
#
# COMPACT_ATOMS: atom_id res chain seq x y z
N MET A 1 4.59 19.05 -11.89
CA MET A 1 4.37 17.64 -11.53
C MET A 1 5.00 16.79 -12.62
N PHE A 2 6.06 16.03 -12.30
CA PHE A 2 6.76 15.15 -13.24
C PHE A 2 6.23 13.73 -13.04
N CYS A 3 5.56 13.16 -14.06
CA CYS A 3 4.96 11.82 -13.95
C CYS A 3 5.32 10.96 -15.16
N PHE A 4 5.94 9.81 -14.90
CA PHE A 4 6.24 8.76 -15.87
C PHE A 4 5.00 7.92 -16.21
N ALA A 5 4.18 7.58 -15.20
CA ALA A 5 2.88 6.93 -15.37
C ALA A 5 1.76 7.98 -15.18
N ARG A 6 0.79 8.01 -16.10
CA ARG A 6 -0.32 8.98 -16.07
C ARG A 6 -1.68 8.28 -16.09
N PRO A 7 -2.68 8.78 -15.34
CA PRO A 7 -2.57 9.86 -14.34
C PRO A 7 -2.03 9.33 -13.00
N ARG A 8 -0.99 9.96 -12.44
CA ARG A 8 -0.54 9.70 -11.06
C ARG A 8 -1.15 10.74 -10.12
N LEU A 9 -1.80 10.29 -9.07
CA LEU A 9 -2.49 11.10 -8.07
C LEU A 9 -1.73 11.08 -6.75
N MET A 10 -1.96 12.10 -5.93
CA MET A 10 -1.49 12.15 -4.53
C MET A 10 -2.66 12.37 -3.60
N LEU A 11 -2.81 11.50 -2.61
CA LEU A 11 -3.70 11.72 -1.48
C LEU A 11 -2.87 12.36 -0.36
N LEU A 12 -3.12 13.65 -0.11
CA LEU A 12 -2.39 14.44 0.88
C LEU A 12 -3.17 14.46 2.19
N THR A 13 -2.45 14.35 3.31
CA THR A 13 -3.04 14.66 4.61
C THR A 13 -3.43 16.15 4.69
N SER A 14 -4.54 16.44 5.35
CA SER A 14 -4.89 17.82 5.72
C SER A 14 -4.11 18.31 6.95
N ASN A 15 -3.47 17.40 7.70
CA ASN A 15 -2.66 17.73 8.86
C ASN A 15 -1.20 18.04 8.46
N PRO A 16 -0.75 19.32 8.45
CA PRO A 16 0.59 19.68 8.02
C PRO A 16 1.71 19.15 8.93
N LEU A 17 1.36 18.73 10.15
CA LEU A 17 2.31 18.16 11.11
C LEU A 17 2.55 16.68 10.88
N ALA A 18 1.61 15.96 10.24
CA ALA A 18 1.75 14.54 9.98
C ALA A 18 2.90 14.30 8.99
N ARG A 19 3.82 13.43 9.41
CA ARG A 19 5.05 13.11 8.69
C ARG A 19 4.94 11.78 7.99
N GLN A 20 5.66 11.66 6.88
CA GLN A 20 5.70 10.43 6.09
C GLN A 20 6.36 9.24 6.83
N TYR A 21 7.11 9.47 7.91
CA TYR A 21 7.66 8.37 8.71
C TYR A 21 6.66 7.84 9.74
N GLU A 22 5.49 8.48 9.87
CA GLU A 22 4.39 7.97 10.70
C GLU A 22 3.61 6.92 9.88
N PRO A 23 3.19 5.81 10.51
CA PRO A 23 2.40 4.78 9.84
C PRO A 23 1.06 5.35 9.37
N LEU A 24 0.42 4.71 8.38
CA LEU A 24 -0.97 5.00 8.04
C LEU A 24 -1.85 4.74 9.28
N HIS A 25 -2.76 5.66 9.56
CA HIS A 25 -3.83 5.47 10.54
C HIS A 25 -5.12 5.06 9.81
N ASP A 26 -6.11 4.60 10.56
CA ASP A 26 -7.42 4.14 10.08
C ASP A 26 -8.01 5.05 9.00
N ILE A 27 -8.01 6.36 9.25
CA ILE A 27 -8.55 7.36 8.33
C ILE A 27 -7.78 7.44 7.00
N ASP A 28 -6.47 7.19 7.02
CA ASP A 28 -5.64 7.20 5.82
C ASP A 28 -5.95 5.94 4.97
N VAL A 29 -6.08 4.78 5.63
CA VAL A 29 -6.41 3.51 4.99
C VAL A 29 -7.83 3.56 4.42
N GLU A 30 -8.79 4.10 5.17
CA GLU A 30 -10.18 4.29 4.75
C GLU A 30 -10.29 5.24 3.54
N ALA A 31 -9.55 6.35 3.55
CA ALA A 31 -9.54 7.27 2.43
C ALA A 31 -8.99 6.62 1.16
N ALA A 32 -7.89 5.85 1.27
CA ALA A 32 -7.33 5.10 0.14
C ALA A 32 -8.30 4.01 -0.35
N TRP A 33 -8.87 3.24 0.56
CA TRP A 33 -9.87 2.20 0.25
C TRP A 33 -11.07 2.79 -0.49
N THR A 34 -11.60 3.91 0.00
CA THR A 34 -12.72 4.60 -0.64
C THR A 34 -12.38 5.03 -2.06
N LEU A 35 -11.21 5.64 -2.28
CA LEU A 35 -10.79 6.03 -3.63
C LEU A 35 -10.66 4.84 -4.58
N LEU A 36 -10.02 3.76 -4.13
CA LEU A 36 -9.81 2.57 -4.96
C LEU A 36 -11.12 1.88 -5.35
N ASN A 37 -12.15 1.91 -4.49
CA ASN A 37 -13.47 1.33 -4.78
C ASN A 37 -14.37 2.25 -5.63
N ASN A 38 -14.02 3.52 -5.81
CA ASN A 38 -14.81 4.49 -6.57
C ASN A 38 -14.22 4.83 -7.94
N PHE A 39 -13.04 4.30 -8.29
CA PHE A 39 -12.48 4.49 -9.63
C PHE A 39 -12.99 3.42 -10.60
N ASP A 40 -13.34 3.86 -11.82
CA ASP A 40 -13.80 2.97 -12.90
C ASP A 40 -12.68 2.07 -13.47
N ASN A 41 -11.41 2.43 -13.23
CA ASN A 41 -10.24 1.67 -13.68
C ASN A 41 -9.48 1.08 -12.49
N GLU A 42 -8.67 0.06 -12.74
CA GLU A 42 -7.80 -0.52 -11.72
C GLU A 42 -6.68 0.46 -11.35
N TYR A 43 -6.62 0.81 -10.06
CA TYR A 43 -5.57 1.64 -9.48
C TYR A 43 -4.84 0.86 -8.39
N VAL A 44 -3.58 1.25 -8.17
CA VAL A 44 -2.82 0.84 -7.00
C VAL A 44 -2.51 2.07 -6.15
N ALA A 45 -2.72 1.95 -4.84
CA ALA A 45 -2.29 2.94 -3.86
C ALA A 45 -1.03 2.43 -3.14
N PHE A 46 -0.04 3.29 -2.94
CA PHE A 46 1.18 2.94 -2.21
C PHE A 46 1.68 4.09 -1.33
N PHE A 47 2.34 3.71 -0.24
CA PHE A 47 2.85 4.62 0.78
C PHE A 47 4.31 4.30 1.09
N ASN A 48 5.19 5.24 0.75
CA ASN A 48 6.61 5.11 1.04
C ASN A 48 6.90 5.69 2.44
N CYS A 49 6.93 4.83 3.46
CA CYS A 49 7.10 5.21 4.86
C CYS A 49 8.58 5.24 5.29
N GLY A 50 9.02 6.33 5.90
CA GLY A 50 10.37 6.43 6.47
C GLY A 50 11.46 6.92 5.49
N GLN A 51 12.69 6.99 5.99
CA GLN A 51 13.84 7.57 5.26
C GLN A 51 14.32 6.67 4.13
N ASP A 52 14.38 5.35 4.37
CA ASP A 52 14.93 4.39 3.41
C ASP A 52 13.91 3.92 2.35
N ALA A 53 12.63 4.30 2.48
CA ALA A 53 11.58 3.92 1.53
C ALA A 53 11.54 4.79 0.25
N GLY A 54 12.60 5.54 -0.06
CA GLY A 54 12.63 6.40 -1.26
C GLY A 54 11.66 7.59 -1.19
N ARG A 55 11.46 8.13 0.00
CA ARG A 55 10.56 9.26 0.27
C ARG A 55 11.13 10.58 -0.26
N SER A 56 10.34 11.32 -1.04
CA SER A 56 10.72 12.63 -1.57
C SER A 56 10.21 13.84 -0.77
N ARG A 57 9.12 13.70 0.00
CA ARG A 57 8.47 14.82 0.74
C ARG A 57 8.23 14.49 2.19
N MET A 58 8.38 15.48 3.09
CA MET A 58 8.15 15.36 4.55
C MET A 58 6.70 15.24 4.96
N CYS A 59 5.81 15.96 4.27
CA CYS A 59 4.39 15.89 4.51
C CYS A 59 3.84 14.52 4.09
N LYS A 60 3.04 13.91 4.97
CA LYS A 60 2.43 12.60 4.77
C LYS A 60 1.54 12.60 3.54
N HIS A 61 1.79 11.66 2.63
CA HIS A 61 1.00 11.46 1.43
C HIS A 61 1.07 10.02 0.95
N MET A 62 -0.03 9.57 0.34
CA MET A 62 -0.08 8.34 -0.45
C MET A 62 -0.07 8.69 -1.93
N GLN A 63 0.43 7.77 -2.74
CA GLN A 63 0.44 7.90 -4.19
C GLN A 63 -0.50 6.88 -4.80
N LEU A 64 -1.23 7.28 -5.84
CA LEU A 64 -2.07 6.38 -6.61
C LEU A 64 -1.68 6.46 -8.08
N MET A 65 -1.70 5.34 -8.78
CA MET A 65 -1.54 5.29 -10.23
C MET A 65 -2.32 4.12 -10.82
N PRO A 66 -2.66 4.15 -12.12
CA PRO A 66 -3.24 3.00 -12.79
C PRO A 66 -2.38 1.76 -12.54
N LEU A 67 -3.03 0.63 -12.26
CA LEU A 67 -2.37 -0.65 -12.03
C LEU A 67 -1.63 -1.05 -13.32
N PRO A 68 -0.29 -1.17 -13.30
CA PRO A 68 0.43 -1.68 -14.46
C PRO A 68 0.06 -3.14 -14.72
N LYS A 69 0.15 -3.58 -15.97
CA LYS A 69 0.08 -5.02 -16.28
C LYS A 69 1.33 -5.72 -15.73
N ASP A 70 1.17 -6.98 -15.35
CA ASP A 70 2.26 -7.88 -14.93
C ASP A 70 3.11 -7.33 -13.76
N THR A 71 2.43 -6.82 -12.72
CA THR A 71 3.11 -6.36 -11.50
C THR A 71 3.73 -7.52 -10.71
N PHE A 72 4.65 -7.20 -9.81
CA PHE A 72 5.20 -8.14 -8.82
C PHE A 72 4.10 -8.90 -8.04
N ALA A 73 2.98 -8.23 -7.76
CA ALA A 73 1.88 -8.78 -6.98
C ALA A 73 0.79 -9.45 -7.83
N ALA A 74 0.95 -9.55 -9.16
CA ALA A 74 -0.08 -10.07 -10.06
C ALA A 74 -0.45 -11.55 -9.82
N PHE A 75 0.38 -12.29 -9.07
CA PHE A 75 0.07 -13.65 -8.64
C PHE A 75 -1.00 -13.69 -7.52
N LEU A 76 -1.35 -12.56 -6.91
CA LEU A 76 -2.43 -12.47 -5.92
C LEU A 76 -3.82 -12.53 -6.57
N ASP A 77 -3.93 -12.10 -7.82
CA ASP A 77 -5.20 -12.00 -8.55
C ASP A 77 -5.57 -13.32 -9.27
N ARG A 78 -4.72 -14.35 -9.17
CA ARG A 78 -4.90 -15.65 -9.82
C ARG A 78 -4.87 -16.77 -8.80
N ASP A 79 -5.82 -17.69 -8.89
CA ASP A 79 -5.89 -18.86 -8.00
C ASP A 79 -4.66 -19.77 -8.15
N ASP A 80 -4.09 -19.85 -9.36
CA ASP A 80 -2.86 -20.59 -9.69
C ASP A 80 -1.59 -19.73 -9.62
N GLY A 81 -1.70 -18.49 -9.12
CA GLY A 81 -0.60 -17.56 -9.05
C GLY A 81 0.53 -18.07 -8.15
N LYS A 82 1.71 -18.26 -8.74
CA LYS A 82 2.91 -18.68 -8.02
C LYS A 82 3.61 -17.50 -7.37
N GLU A 83 3.90 -17.67 -6.09
CA GLU A 83 4.69 -16.72 -5.32
C GLU A 83 6.08 -16.48 -5.95
N PRO A 84 6.50 -15.22 -6.15
CA PRO A 84 7.81 -14.93 -6.71
C PRO A 84 8.94 -15.22 -5.70
N ASN A 85 9.98 -15.91 -6.16
CA ASN A 85 11.19 -16.13 -5.37
C ASN A 85 12.11 -14.91 -5.47
N VAL A 86 12.17 -14.10 -4.41
CA VAL A 86 12.91 -12.83 -4.37
C VAL A 86 13.83 -12.74 -3.16
N PRO A 87 14.96 -12.01 -3.25
CA PRO A 87 15.95 -11.92 -2.18
C PRO A 87 15.58 -10.85 -1.12
N PHE A 88 14.30 -10.64 -0.86
CA PHE A 88 13.82 -9.69 0.16
C PHE A 88 12.54 -10.23 0.82
N TYR A 89 12.31 -9.82 2.06
CA TYR A 89 11.08 -10.15 2.78
C TYR A 89 9.93 -9.28 2.31
N TRP A 90 8.77 -9.90 2.20
CA TRP A 90 7.51 -9.22 1.90
C TRP A 90 6.37 -10.03 2.51
N PHE A 91 5.31 -9.32 2.86
CA PHE A 91 4.14 -9.90 3.53
C PHE A 91 2.90 -9.45 2.80
N TYR A 92 1.92 -10.34 2.70
CA TYR A 92 0.69 -10.04 1.98
C TYR A 92 -0.51 -10.71 2.65
N ARG A 93 -1.69 -10.17 2.36
CA ARG A 93 -2.97 -10.81 2.66
C ARG A 93 -3.82 -10.80 1.39
N ARG A 94 -4.28 -11.98 0.97
CA ARG A 94 -5.30 -12.07 -0.09
C ARG A 94 -6.63 -11.57 0.47
N LEU A 95 -7.22 -10.61 -0.22
CA LEU A 95 -8.53 -10.06 0.10
C LEU A 95 -9.54 -10.68 -0.87
N GLN A 96 -10.70 -11.11 -0.36
CA GLN A 96 -11.78 -11.64 -1.18
C GLN A 96 -12.75 -10.52 -1.51
N PRO A 97 -12.85 -10.06 -2.77
CA PRO A 97 -13.61 -8.86 -3.11
C PRO A 97 -15.07 -8.87 -2.64
N GLN A 98 -15.69 -10.05 -2.60
CA GLN A 98 -17.11 -10.22 -2.27
C GLN A 98 -17.43 -9.95 -0.79
N VAL A 99 -16.44 -10.07 0.09
CA VAL A 99 -16.61 -9.95 1.54
C VAL A 99 -15.70 -8.91 2.19
N THR A 100 -14.75 -8.35 1.42
CA THR A 100 -13.78 -7.40 1.97
C THR A 100 -14.44 -6.05 2.22
N THR A 101 -14.36 -5.61 3.48
CA THR A 101 -14.80 -4.30 3.96
C THR A 101 -13.64 -3.55 4.60
N ILE A 102 -13.79 -2.25 4.85
CA ILE A 102 -12.76 -1.47 5.54
C ILE A 102 -12.41 -2.04 6.92
N SER A 103 -13.39 -2.63 7.62
CA SER A 103 -13.19 -3.31 8.90
C SER A 103 -12.31 -4.57 8.83
N ILE A 104 -12.07 -5.11 7.63
CA ILE A 104 -11.11 -6.21 7.40
C ILE A 104 -9.74 -5.65 6.99
N VAL A 105 -9.74 -4.56 6.20
CA VAL A 105 -8.53 -3.98 5.61
C VAL A 105 -7.65 -3.30 6.65
N ILE A 106 -8.23 -2.56 7.61
CA ILE A 106 -7.46 -1.87 8.67
C ILE A 106 -6.71 -2.88 9.54
N PRO A 107 -7.36 -3.90 10.15
CA PRO A 107 -6.64 -4.90 10.95
C PRO A 107 -5.60 -5.68 10.15
N ALA A 108 -5.89 -5.95 8.87
CA ALA A 108 -4.92 -6.60 7.97
C ALA A 108 -3.66 -5.76 7.79
N TYR A 109 -3.80 -4.45 7.59
CA TYR A 109 -2.67 -3.54 7.48
C TYR A 109 -1.85 -3.50 8.78
N GLU A 110 -2.50 -3.40 9.93
CA GLU A 110 -1.83 -3.37 11.24
C GLU A 110 -1.04 -4.66 11.52
N GLU A 111 -1.63 -5.81 11.23
CA GLU A 111 -0.99 -7.13 11.40
C GLU A 111 0.24 -7.29 10.50
N LEU A 112 0.13 -6.87 9.23
CA LEU A 112 1.25 -6.89 8.29
C LEU A 112 2.37 -5.94 8.74
N CYS A 113 2.03 -4.77 9.27
CA CYS A 113 3.02 -3.84 9.84
C CYS A 113 3.71 -4.43 11.07
N GLY A 114 2.96 -5.09 11.96
CA GLY A 114 3.52 -5.79 13.12
C GLY A 114 4.50 -6.88 12.68
N THR A 115 4.10 -7.69 11.70
CA THR A 115 4.95 -8.76 11.14
C THR A 115 6.22 -8.19 10.50
N ALA A 116 6.10 -7.15 9.68
CA ALA A 116 7.23 -6.51 9.00
C ALA A 116 8.23 -5.87 9.98
N THR A 117 7.75 -5.39 11.12
CA THR A 117 8.60 -4.81 12.18
C THR A 117 9.37 -5.88 12.95
N LEU A 118 8.77 -7.07 13.14
CA LEU A 118 9.37 -8.18 13.88
C LEU A 118 10.29 -9.05 13.03
N ALA A 119 10.06 -9.14 11.72
CA ALA A 119 10.81 -10.03 10.83
C ALA A 119 12.34 -9.79 10.83
N PRO A 120 12.87 -8.55 10.86
CA PRO A 120 14.30 -8.31 10.99
C PRO A 120 14.89 -8.84 12.30
N ALA A 121 14.09 -8.93 13.38
CA ALA A 121 14.55 -9.38 14.70
C ALA A 121 14.64 -10.91 14.83
N LEU A 122 14.06 -11.66 13.88
CA LEU A 122 14.07 -13.13 13.86
C LEU A 122 15.13 -13.73 12.92
N ALA A 123 15.88 -12.88 12.21
CA ALA A 123 16.91 -13.28 11.26
C ALA A 123 18.33 -13.38 11.87
N HIS A 124 18.43 -13.38 13.21
CA HIS A 124 19.69 -13.48 13.97
C HIS A 124 19.64 -14.60 15.00
#